data_AF-A0A7L4RSR4-F1
#
_entry.id   AF-A0A7L4RSR4-F1
#
_cell.length_a   1.000
_cell.length_b   1.000
_cell.length_c   1.000
_cell.angle_alpha   90.00
_cell.angle_beta   90.00
_cell.angle_gamma   90.00
#
_symmetry.space_group_name_H-M   'P 1'
#
loop_
_entity.id
_entity.type
_entity.pdbx_description
1 polymer ?
#
loop_
_entity_poly.entity_id
_entity_poly.type
_entity_poly.pdbx_seq_one_letter_code
_entity_poly.pdbx_strand_id
1 'polypeptide(L)' 'MKMFSIKTLRKKVNKRKKIAFFVDGPNMLRKEFDVDLSRIKRQLEEHGNVAVAKIFLNQFAPDKLIEAVINMGFEPII' A
#
# COMPACT_ATOMS: atom_id res chain seq x y z
N MET A 1 -35.31 -32.35 8.07
CA MET A 1 -34.88 -31.63 6.85
C MET A 1 -33.98 -30.46 7.25
N LYS A 2 -32.67 -30.67 7.37
CA LYS A 2 -31.64 -29.62 7.43
C LYS A 2 -30.51 -30.14 6.52
N MET A 3 -29.88 -29.34 5.69
CA MET A 3 -28.99 -28.27 6.14
C MET A 3 -28.67 -27.40 4.92
N PHE A 4 -28.91 -26.08 5.02
CA PHE A 4 -28.39 -25.13 4.03
C PHE A 4 -26.88 -25.32 3.94
N SER A 5 -26.40 -25.71 2.76
CA SER A 5 -25.00 -26.01 2.53
C SER A 5 -24.19 -24.71 2.54
N ILE A 6 -23.52 -24.44 3.67
CA ILE A 6 -22.47 -23.42 3.83
C ILE A 6 -21.41 -23.51 2.71
N LYS A 7 -21.28 -24.67 2.07
CA LYS A 7 -20.36 -24.94 0.95
C LYS A 7 -20.62 -24.06 -0.28
N THR A 8 -21.84 -23.55 -0.46
CA THR A 8 -22.20 -22.70 -1.61
C THR A 8 -21.87 -21.22 -1.39
N LEU A 9 -21.93 -20.72 -0.14
CA LEU A 9 -21.63 -19.31 0.20
C LEU A 9 -20.12 -18.98 0.18
N ARG A 10 -19.25 -19.99 0.32
CA ARG A 10 -17.80 -19.81 0.40
C ARG A 10 -17.09 -19.67 -0.95
N LYS A 11 -17.76 -19.95 -2.08
CA LYS A 11 -17.04 -20.26 -3.33
C LYS A 11 -16.64 -19.05 -4.19
N LYS A 12 -17.06 -17.81 -3.89
CA LYS A 12 -16.74 -16.64 -4.75
C LYS A 12 -16.69 -15.29 -4.02
N VAL A 13 -16.12 -15.21 -2.81
CA VAL A 13 -15.53 -13.91 -2.43
C VAL A 13 -14.32 -13.77 -3.32
N ASN A 14 -14.49 -13.02 -4.42
CA ASN A 14 -13.50 -12.80 -5.45
C ASN A 14 -12.22 -12.30 -4.76
N LYS A 15 -11.24 -13.18 -4.58
CA LYS A 15 -10.08 -12.92 -3.72
C LYS A 15 -9.20 -11.93 -4.47
N ARG A 16 -9.44 -10.63 -4.27
CA ARG A 16 -8.63 -9.58 -4.90
C ARG A 16 -7.15 -9.88 -4.64
N LYS A 17 -6.30 -9.66 -5.64
CA LYS A 17 -4.85 -9.88 -5.53
C LYS A 17 -4.33 -9.08 -4.33
N LYS A 18 -3.42 -9.66 -3.55
CA LYS A 18 -2.71 -8.91 -2.52
C LYS A 18 -1.49 -8.28 -3.17
N ILE A 19 -1.32 -6.97 -2.99
CA ILE A 19 -0.23 -6.20 -3.56
C ILE A 19 0.71 -5.77 -2.43
N ALA A 20 2.00 -5.98 -2.64
CA ALA A 20 3.05 -5.41 -1.82
C ALA A 20 3.74 -4.31 -2.65
N PHE A 21 3.83 -3.11 -2.09
CA PHE A 21 4.39 -1.94 -2.73
C PHE A 21 5.59 -1.44 -1.92
N PHE A 22 6.72 -1.24 -2.60
CA PHE A 22 7.98 -0.86 -2.00
C PHE A 22 8.57 0.31 -2.77
N VAL A 23 8.98 1.33 -2.03
CA VAL A 23 9.47 2.60 -2.58
C VAL A 23 10.85 2.89 -2.02
N ASP A 24 11.82 3.13 -2.90
CA ASP A 24 13.15 3.63 -2.52
C ASP A 24 13.06 5.13 -2.17
N GLY A 25 13.20 5.45 -0.88
CA GLY A 25 12.55 6.57 -0.22
C GLY A 25 12.99 7.98 -0.64
N PRO A 26 14.24 8.43 -0.43
CA PRO A 26 14.57 9.84 -0.65
C PRO A 26 14.44 10.25 -2.13
N ASN A 27 14.60 9.30 -3.05
CA ASN A 27 14.51 9.58 -4.48
C ASN A 27 13.08 9.88 -4.95
N MET A 28 12.05 9.34 -4.29
CA MET A 28 10.65 9.60 -4.70
C MET A 28 10.11 10.98 -4.34
N LEU A 29 10.80 11.73 -3.47
CA LEU A 29 10.37 13.05 -3.01
C LEU A 29 11.18 14.19 -3.61
N ARG A 30 12.14 13.88 -4.48
CA ARG A 30 12.88 14.91 -5.21
C ARG A 30 11.88 15.66 -6.07
N LYS A 31 11.90 16.98 -5.96
CA LYS A 31 10.99 17.88 -6.69
C LYS A 31 11.06 17.67 -8.21
N GLU A 32 12.18 17.17 -8.72
CA GLU A 32 12.39 16.84 -10.14
C GLU A 32 11.50 15.70 -10.66
N PHE A 33 10.93 14.85 -9.78
CA PHE A 33 10.10 13.72 -10.18
C PHE A 33 8.59 13.94 -9.94
N ASP A 34 8.19 14.96 -9.17
CA ASP A 34 6.78 15.32 -8.87
C ASP A 34 5.87 14.11 -8.61
N VAL A 35 6.35 13.14 -7.83
CA VAL A 35 5.63 11.86 -7.69
C VAL A 35 4.56 11.93 -6.62
N ASP A 36 3.31 11.73 -7.04
CA ASP A 36 2.18 11.55 -6.14
C ASP A 36 2.01 10.07 -5.75
N LEU A 37 2.57 9.70 -4.59
CA LEU A 37 2.44 8.37 -4.00
C LEU A 37 0.99 7.99 -3.69
N SER A 38 0.13 8.97 -3.39
CA SER A 38 -1.29 8.74 -3.13
C SER A 38 -2.00 8.30 -4.41
N ARG A 39 -1.66 8.94 -5.54
CA ARG A 39 -2.15 8.53 -6.86
C ARG A 39 -1.71 7.12 -7.22
N ILE A 40 -0.44 6.78 -6.99
CA ILE A 40 0.08 5.42 -7.26
C ILE A 40 -0.68 4.39 -6.42
N LYS A 41 -0.85 4.64 -5.11
CA LYS A 41 -1.60 3.75 -4.22
C LYS A 41 -3.04 3.54 -4.70
N ARG A 42 -3.74 4.62 -5.10
CA ARG A 42 -5.10 4.54 -5.65
C ARG A 42 -5.16 3.68 -6.92
N GLN A 43 -4.19 3.82 -7.81
CA GLN A 43 -4.11 2.99 -9.02
C GLN A 43 -3.86 1.51 -8.67
N LEU A 44 -3.02 1.21 -7.67
CA LEU A 44 -2.80 -0.15 -7.21
C LEU A 44 -4.06 -0.79 -6.61
N GLU A 45 -4.89 0.00 -5.92
CA GLU A 45 -6.15 -0.47 -5.33
C GLU A 45 -7.19 -0.93 -6.37
N GLU A 46 -7.09 -0.44 -7.61
CA GLU A 46 -7.89 -0.93 -8.75
C GLU A 46 -7.48 -2.36 -9.17
N HIS A 47 -6.23 -2.74 -8.93
CA HIS A 47 -5.66 -4.04 -9.31
C HIS A 47 -5.70 -5.09 -8.19
N GLY A 48 -5.87 -4.67 -6.93
CA GLY A 48 -5.83 -5.56 -5.77
C GLY A 48 -5.89 -4.81 -4.45
N ASN A 49 -5.85 -5.54 -3.35
CA ASN A 49 -5.74 -4.95 -2.02
C ASN A 49 -4.26 -4.71 -1.72
N VAL A 50 -3.86 -3.46 -1.51
CA VAL A 50 -2.52 -3.12 -1.02
C VAL A 50 -2.40 -3.62 0.42
N ALA A 51 -1.67 -4.71 0.61
CA ALA A 51 -1.49 -5.37 1.91
C ALA A 51 -0.24 -4.86 2.63
N VAL A 52 0.76 -4.40 1.88
CA VAL A 52 2.01 -3.84 2.39
C VAL A 52 2.39 -2.64 1.52
N ALA A 53 2.77 -1.53 2.15
CA ALA A 53 3.21 -0.33 1.48
C ALA A 53 4.36 0.29 2.28
N LYS A 54 5.61 0.03 1.88
CA LYS A 54 6.81 0.42 2.63
C LYS A 54 7.65 1.43 1.85
N ILE A 55 8.22 2.40 2.57
CA ILE A 55 9.10 3.43 2.02
C ILE A 55 10.45 3.37 2.74
N PHE A 56 11.53 3.14 1.99
CA PHE A 56 12.89 3.02 2.51
C PHE A 56 13.57 4.38 2.59
N LEU A 57 13.51 5.02 3.75
CA LEU A 57 14.12 6.31 4.01
C LEU A 57 15.58 6.15 4.42
N ASN A 58 16.33 7.26 4.33
CA ASN A 58 17.66 7.33 4.91
C ASN A 58 17.55 7.52 6.43
N GLN A 59 18.52 7.01 7.21
CA GLN A 59 18.60 7.23 8.67
C GLN A 59 18.65 8.70 9.11
N PHE A 60 19.05 9.61 8.21
CA PHE A 60 19.07 11.05 8.41
C PHE A 60 17.83 11.74 7.82
N ALA A 61 16.78 10.98 7.44
CA ALA A 61 15.54 11.56 6.95
C ALA A 61 14.92 12.46 8.02
N PRO A 62 14.49 13.68 7.67
CA PRO A 62 13.91 14.59 8.64
C PRO A 62 12.57 14.04 9.16
N ASP A 63 12.25 14.28 10.43
CA ASP A 63 11.04 13.77 11.07
C ASP A 63 9.77 14.12 10.30
N LYS A 64 9.69 15.35 9.76
CA LYS A 64 8.56 15.79 8.92
C LYS A 64 8.34 14.92 7.70
N LEU A 65 9.40 14.35 7.14
CA LEU A 65 9.28 13.44 6.02
C LEU A 65 8.72 12.08 6.47
N ILE A 66 9.21 11.55 7.58
CA ILE A 66 8.69 10.32 8.19
C ILE A 66 7.19 10.48 8.50
N GLU A 67 6.79 11.60 9.09
CA GLU A 67 5.39 11.94 9.36
C GLU A 67 4.54 11.98 8.08
N ALA A 68 5.04 12.62 7.01
CA ALA A 68 4.34 12.68 5.73
C ALA A 68 4.10 11.28 5.14
N VAL A 69 5.10 10.40 5.19
CA VAL A 69 5.01 9.00 4.77
C VAL A 69 3.93 8.25 5.55
N ILE A 70 3.91 8.40 6.88
CA ILE A 70 2.91 7.77 7.76
C ILE A 70 1.50 8.29 7.44
N ASN A 71 1.33 9.61 7.30
CA ASN A 71 0.04 10.24 7.02
C ASN A 71 -0.58 9.81 5.68
N MET A 72 0.26 9.46 4.70
CA MET A 72 -0.18 8.88 3.43
C MET A 72 -0.52 7.38 3.53
N GLY A 73 -0.34 6.78 4.71
CA GLY A 73 -0.64 5.38 4.99
C GLY A 73 0.42 4.43 4.44
N PHE A 74 1.68 4.84 4.52
CA PHE A 74 2.84 4.01 4.25
C PHE A 74 3.63 3.73 5.54
N GLU A 75 4.35 2.61 5.57
CA GLU A 75 5.26 2.22 6.64
C GLU A 75 6.69 2.69 6.30
N PRO A 76 7.28 3.63 7.07
CA PRO A 76 8.67 4.00 6.88
C PRO A 76 9.61 2.89 7.36
N ILE A 77 10.63 2.60 6.57
CA ILE A 77 11.76 1.74 6.90
C ILE A 77 13.00 2.64 6.89
N ILE A 78 13.78 2.62 7.96
CA ILE A 78 14.94 3.50 8.18
C ILE A 78 16.24 2.73 7.97
#